data_AF-A0AAE1CCR8-F1
#
_entry.id   AF-A0AAE1CCR8-F1
#
_cell.length_a   1.000
_cell.length_b   1.000
_cell.length_c   1.000
_cell.angle_alpha   90.00
_cell.angle_beta   90.00
_cell.angle_gamma   90.00
#
_symmetry.space_group_name_H-M   'P 1'
#
loop_
_entity.id
_entity.type
_entity.pdbx_description
1 polymer ?
#
loop_
_entity_poly.entity_id
_entity_poly.type
_entity_poly.pdbx_seq_one_letter_code
_entity_poly.pdbx_strand_id
1 'polypeptide(L)' 'MTFQNGELVRIRGESLIYKVLAVTRTMITIIIMNPQPDGQHYAFNDKSIQAIDESRLEKIVL' A
#
# COMPACT_ATOMS: atom_id res chain seq x y z
N MET A 1 13.93 -9.01 -1.93
CA MET A 1 12.48 -8.87 -1.67
C MET A 1 12.33 -7.70 -0.72
N THR A 2 12.09 -6.52 -1.29
CA THR A 2 12.17 -5.23 -0.58
C THR A 2 10.98 -4.98 0.35
N PHE A 3 9.86 -5.67 0.09
CA PHE A 3 8.62 -5.55 0.84
C PHE A 3 8.17 -6.90 1.41
N GLN A 4 7.43 -6.87 2.51
CA GLN A 4 6.86 -8.03 3.19
C GLN A 4 5.37 -7.83 3.51
N ASN A 5 4.64 -8.94 3.65
CA ASN A 5 3.24 -8.88 4.10
C ASN A 5 3.13 -8.13 5.43
N GLY A 6 2.15 -7.24 5.52
CA GLY A 6 1.87 -6.46 6.71
C GLY A 6 2.58 -5.12 6.78
N GLU A 7 3.59 -4.88 5.93
CA GLU A 7 4.29 -3.61 5.90
C GLU A 7 3.42 -2.48 5.34
N LEU A 8 3.69 -1.28 5.82
CA LEU A 8 3.05 -0.06 5.35
C LEU A 8 3.86 0.54 4.21
N VAL A 9 3.17 0.87 3.13
CA VAL A 9 3.74 1.40 1.91
C VAL A 9 2.89 2.53 1.36
N ARG A 10 3.50 3.35 0.51
CA ARG A 10 2.85 4.39 -0.26
C ARG A 10 3.24 4.25 -1.71
N ILE A 11 2.33 4.62 -2.60
CA ILE A 11 2.64 4.77 -4.01
C ILE A 11 3.39 6.10 -4.15
N ARG A 12 4.58 6.09 -4.74
CA ARG A 12 5.40 7.30 -4.89
C ARG A 12 4.60 8.41 -5.57
N GLY A 13 4.53 9.57 -4.92
CA GLY A 13 3.77 10.73 -5.39
C GLY A 13 2.30 10.75 -4.98
N GLU A 14 1.79 9.71 -4.31
CA GLU A 14 0.46 9.72 -3.69
C GLU A 14 0.57 9.92 -2.18
N SER A 15 -0.51 10.39 -1.54
CA SER A 15 -0.52 10.63 -0.09
C SER A 15 -1.08 9.45 0.72
N LEU A 16 -1.82 8.55 0.06
CA LEU A 16 -2.50 7.43 0.71
C LEU A 16 -1.49 6.37 1.16
N ILE A 17 -1.75 5.84 2.34
CA ILE A 17 -1.00 4.73 2.93
C ILE A 17 -1.76 3.44 2.68
N TYR A 18 -1.00 2.41 2.32
CA TYR A 18 -1.47 1.08 2.04
C TYR A 18 -0.71 0.07 2.91
N LYS A 19 -1.31 -1.11 3.07
CA LYS A 19 -0.70 -2.28 3.69
C LYS A 19 -0.43 -3.34 2.63
N VAL A 20 0.73 -3.96 2.68
CA VAL A 20 1.08 -5.07 1.77
C VAL A 20 0.30 -6.33 2.17
N LEU A 21 -0.45 -6.89 1.23
CA LEU A 21 -1.17 -8.16 1.36
C LEU A 21 -0.42 -9.34 0.76
N ALA A 22 0.28 -9.15 -0.35
CA ALA A 22 1.01 -10.24 -1.00
C ALA A 22 2.20 -9.70 -1.79
N VAL A 23 3.22 -10.54 -1.94
CA VAL A 23 4.45 -10.25 -2.68
C VAL A 23 4.70 -11.38 -3.66
N THR A 24 4.75 -11.06 -4.95
CA THR A 24 4.94 -12.04 -6.03
C THR A 24 6.00 -11.54 -7.01
N ARG A 25 7.21 -12.12 -7.00
CA ARG A 25 8.37 -11.74 -7.84
C ARG A 25 8.62 -10.23 -7.96
N THR A 26 7.87 -9.51 -8.80
CA THR A 26 7.96 -8.05 -9.04
C THR A 26 6.69 -7.27 -8.67
N MET A 27 5.56 -7.94 -8.46
CA MET A 27 4.26 -7.34 -8.16
C MET A 27 3.95 -7.46 -6.67
N ILE A 28 3.46 -6.37 -6.09
CA ILE A 28 3.05 -6.24 -4.70
C ILE A 28 1.56 -5.94 -4.69
N THR A 29 0.78 -6.79 -4.03
CA THR A 29 -0.63 -6.53 -3.78
C THR A 29 -0.76 -5.71 -2.51
N ILE A 30 -1.37 -4.54 -2.61
CA ILE A 30 -1.56 -3.58 -1.52
C ILE A 30 -3.05 -3.36 -1.28
N ILE A 31 -3.41 -3.09 -0.02
CA ILE A 31 -4.75 -2.65 0.38
C ILE A 31 -4.67 -1.30 1.06
N ILE A 32 -5.61 -0.41 0.79
CA ILE A 32 -5.68 0.90 1.44
C ILE A 32 -5.80 0.71 2.97
N MET A 33 -4.99 1.45 3.73
CA MET A 33 -5.11 1.49 5.18
C MET A 33 -6.35 2.31 5.55
N ASN A 34 -7.18 1.81 6.46
CA ASN A 34 -8.39 2.52 6.86
C ASN A 34 -8.68 2.23 8.35
N PRO A 35 -8.68 3.25 9.24
CA PRO A 35 -8.42 4.67 8.97
C PRO A 35 -6.98 4.95 8.53
N GLN A 36 -6.78 6.03 7.79
CA GLN A 36 -5.45 6.61 7.56
C GLN A 36 -4.89 7.18 8.88
N PRO A 37 -3.57 7.40 9.02
CA PRO A 37 -3.00 7.92 10.28
C PRO A 37 -3.48 9.32 10.68
N ASP A 38 -4.04 10.08 9.73
CA ASP A 38 -4.69 11.37 9.96
C ASP A 38 -6.15 11.24 10.45
N GLY A 39 -6.64 10.00 10.63
CA GLY A 39 -8.00 9.69 11.05
C GLY A 39 -9.03 9.69 9.91
N GLN A 40 -8.63 9.98 8.67
CA GLN A 40 -9.56 9.96 7.54
C GLN A 40 -9.95 8.54 7.14
N HIS A 41 -11.22 8.37 6.81
CA HIS A 41 -11.78 7.14 6.29
C HIS A 41 -12.04 7.24 4.79
N TYR A 42 -11.59 6.24 4.04
CA TYR A 42 -11.81 6.15 2.61
C TYR A 42 -12.73 4.97 2.30
N ALA A 43 -13.76 5.20 1.49
CA ALA A 43 -14.64 4.14 1.06
C ALA A 43 -13.88 3.12 0.19
N PHE A 44 -14.15 1.82 0.41
CA PHE A 44 -13.59 0.78 -0.43
C PHE A 44 -14.12 0.90 -1.86
N ASN A 45 -13.20 0.99 -2.81
CA ASN A 45 -13.44 1.10 -4.25
C ASN A 45 -12.36 0.30 -5.00
N ASP A 46 -12.35 0.36 -6.33
CA ASP A 46 -11.40 -0.40 -7.16
C ASP A 46 -9.93 -0.01 -6.94
N LYS A 47 -9.65 1.15 -6.33
CA LYS A 47 -8.29 1.57 -5.95
C LYS A 47 -7.90 1.12 -4.54
N SER A 48 -8.82 0.49 -3.82
CA SER A 48 -8.59 0.07 -2.45
C SER A 48 -7.78 -1.21 -2.35
N ILE A 49 -7.78 -2.05 -3.39
CA ILE A 49 -6.87 -3.18 -3.51
C ILE A 49 -6.24 -3.13 -4.90
N GLN A 50 -4.91 -3.12 -4.97
CA GLN A 50 -4.21 -2.99 -6.23
C GLN A 50 -2.98 -3.91 -6.24
N ALA A 51 -2.68 -4.49 -7.40
CA ALA A 51 -1.39 -5.13 -7.65
C ALA A 51 -0.51 -4.15 -8.41
N ILE A 52 0.63 -3.76 -7.84
CA ILE A 52 1.51 -2.72 -8.36
C ILE A 52 2.96 -3.20 -8.37
N ASP A 53 3.74 -2.71 -9.32
CA ASP A 53 5.18 -2.99 -9.39
C ASP A 53 5.92 -2.40 -8.17
N GLU A 54 6.88 -3.16 -7.63
CA GLU A 54 7.65 -2.76 -6.44
C GLU A 54 8.39 -1.42 -6.60
N SER A 55 8.80 -1.07 -7.83
CA SER A 55 9.54 0.17 -8.11
C SER A 55 8.70 1.43 -7.90
N ARG A 56 7.38 1.30 -7.93
CA ARG A 56 6.42 2.40 -7.70
C ARG A 56 6.11 2.62 -6.23
N LEU A 57 6.56 1.72 -5.36
CA LEU A 57 6.30 1.79 -3.94
C LEU A 57 7.47 2.42 -3.17
N GLU A 58 7.13 3.00 -2.03
CA GLU A 58 8.05 3.41 -0.99
C GLU A 58 7.56 2.89 0.36
N LYS A 59 8.49 2.46 1.21
CA LYS A 59 8.17 1.93 2.54
C LYS A 59 7.95 3.08 3.51
N ILE A 60 6.92 2.97 4.34
CA ILE A 60 6.64 3.95 5.40
C ILE A 60 6.93 3.30 6.74
N VAL A 61 7.56 4.07 7.62
CA VAL A 61 7.65 3.77 9.05
C VAL A 61 6.85 4.87 9.75
N LEU A 62 5.74 4.48 10.38
CA LEU A 62 4.91 5.36 11.21
C LEU A 62 5.41 5.33 12.66
#